data_AF-A0A4S3ZVT5-F1
#
_entry.id   AF-A0A4S3ZVT5-F1
#
_cell.length_a   1.000
_cell.length_b   1.000
_cell.length_c   1.000
_cell.angle_alpha   90.00
_cell.angle_beta   90.00
_cell.angle_gamma   90.00
#
_symmetry.space_group_name_H-M   'P 1'
#
loop_
_entity.id
_entity.type
_entity.pdbx_description
1 polymer ?
#
loop_
_entity_poly.entity_id
_entity_poly.type
_entity_poly.pdbx_seq_one_letter_code
_entity_poly.pdbx_strand_id
1 'polypeptide(L)' 'MKRKFLNILALSSILTLIGFLMDGDAKEPSMLLRFTEFFGMVGIIFLLVSTFYFGSGLVYKTIRKA' A
#
# COMPACT_ATOMS: atom_id res chain seq x y z
N MET A 1 -13.90 10.87 1.69
CA MET A 1 -13.68 9.48 1.26
C MET A 1 -12.67 9.40 0.11
N LYS A 2 -13.00 9.91 -1.09
CA LYS A 2 -12.14 9.81 -2.29
C LYS A 2 -10.70 10.29 -2.09
N ARG A 3 -10.49 11.48 -1.50
CA ARG A 3 -9.15 12.01 -1.19
C ARG A 3 -8.35 11.11 -0.23
N LYS A 4 -8.99 10.46 0.75
CA LYS A 4 -8.30 9.59 1.70
C LYS A 4 -7.78 8.33 1.01
N PHE A 5 -8.63 7.69 0.19
CA PHE A 5 -8.22 6.53 -0.61
C PHE A 5 -7.13 6.89 -1.62
N LEU A 6 -7.23 8.03 -2.29
CA LEU A 6 -6.18 8.52 -3.21
C LEU A 6 -4.86 8.78 -2.48
N ASN A 7 -4.90 9.36 -1.28
CA ASN A 7 -3.69 9.58 -0.48
C ASN A 7 -3.06 8.26 -0.04
N ILE A 8 -3.86 7.28 0.40
CA ILE A 8 -3.36 5.95 0.77
C ILE A 8 -2.77 5.27 -0.46
N LEU A 9 -3.43 5.35 -1.62
CA LEU A 9 -2.94 4.80 -2.89
C LEU A 9 -1.62 5.44 -3.30
N ALA A 10 -1.51 6.75 -3.23
CA ALA A 10 -0.27 7.47 -3.52
C ALA A 10 0.86 7.04 -2.58
N LEU A 11 0.58 6.95 -1.27
CA LEU A 11 1.55 6.50 -0.28
C LEU A 11 1.99 5.06 -0.54
N SER A 12 1.06 4.13 -0.78
CA SER A 12 1.39 2.74 -1.09
C SER A 12 2.22 2.62 -2.37
N SER A 13 1.91 3.41 -3.40
CA SER A 13 2.70 3.41 -4.65
C SER A 13 4.11 3.94 -4.44
N ILE A 14 4.30 5.00 -3.65
CA ILE A 14 5.63 5.54 -3.32
C ILE A 14 6.44 4.51 -2.53
N LEU A 15 5.85 3.89 -1.50
CA LEU A 15 6.52 2.87 -0.70
C LEU A 15 6.92 1.66 -1.55
N THR A 16 6.02 1.21 -2.42
CA THR A 16 6.31 0.09 -3.33
C THR A 16 7.41 0.45 -4.32
N LEU A 17 7.40 1.68 -4.87
CA LEU A 17 8.45 2.14 -5.77
C LEU A 17 9.82 2.17 -5.09
N ILE A 18 9.89 2.69 -3.86
CA ILE A 18 11.14 2.68 -3.08
C ILE A 18 11.60 1.24 -2.84
N GLY A 19 10.72 0.36 -2.39
CA GLY A 19 11.04 -1.06 -2.17
C GLY A 19 11.52 -1.75 -3.45
N PHE A 20 10.84 -1.55 -4.56
CA PHE A 20 11.19 -2.13 -5.86
C PHE A 20 12.51 -1.60 -6.45
N LEU A 21 12.91 -0.37 -6.09
CA LEU A 21 14.20 0.20 -6.47
C LEU A 21 15.34 -0.26 -5.56
N MET A 22 15.05 -0.47 -4.27
CA MET A 22 15.99 -1.00 -3.29
C MET A 22 16.19 -2.51 -3.45
N ASP A 23 15.24 -3.19 -4.08
CA ASP A 23 15.33 -4.60 -4.38
C ASP A 23 16.43 -4.87 -5.40
N GLY A 24 17.52 -5.45 -4.90
CA GLY A 24 18.74 -5.74 -5.64
C GLY A 24 18.73 -7.11 -6.33
N ASP A 25 17.60 -7.83 -6.32
CA ASP A 25 17.49 -9.14 -6.93
C ASP A 25 17.53 -9.07 -8.47
N ALA A 26 17.99 -10.17 -9.08
CA ALA A 26 18.01 -10.36 -10.51
C ALA A 26 16.58 -10.42 -11.05
N LYS A 27 16.15 -9.30 -11.64
CA LYS A 27 14.76 -9.16 -12.09
C LYS A 27 14.47 -10.07 -13.30
N GLU A 28 13.37 -10.82 -13.20
CA GLU A 28 12.75 -11.61 -14.28
C GLU A 28 12.80 -10.89 -15.65
N PRO A 29 13.11 -11.55 -16.78
CA PRO A 29 13.30 -10.88 -18.06
C PRO A 29 12.00 -10.34 -18.66
N SER A 30 10.84 -10.89 -18.28
CA SER A 30 9.56 -10.47 -18.85
C SER A 30 9.04 -9.20 -18.20
N MET A 31 8.77 -8.18 -19.02
CA MET A 31 8.20 -6.91 -18.55
C MET A 31 6.81 -7.09 -17.95
N LEU A 32 6.00 -8.02 -18.50
CA LEU A 32 4.65 -8.30 -17.99
C LEU A 32 4.67 -8.79 -16.55
N LEU A 33 5.54 -9.75 -16.21
CA LEU A 33 5.65 -10.25 -14.84
C LEU A 33 6.05 -9.15 -13.85
N ARG A 34 7.01 -8.30 -14.22
CA ARG A 34 7.43 -7.15 -13.40
C ARG A 34 6.28 -6.18 -13.13
N PHE A 35 5.46 -5.88 -14.14
CA PHE A 35 4.28 -5.04 -13.94
C PHE A 35 3.26 -5.70 -13.02
N THR A 36 2.94 -6.97 -13.24
CA THR A 36 1.98 -7.69 -12.38
C THR A 36 2.47 -7.78 -10.93
N GLU A 37 3.75 -8.01 -10.73
CA GLU A 37 4.37 -8.08 -9.40
C GLU A 37 4.35 -6.72 -8.71
N PHE A 38 4.75 -5.66 -9.42
CA PHE A 38 4.69 -4.29 -8.89
C PHE A 38 3.28 -3.90 -8.45
N PHE A 39 2.27 -4.09 -9.32
CA PHE A 39 0.89 -3.77 -8.96
C PHE A 39 0.33 -4.69 -7.87
N GLY A 40 0.76 -5.95 -7.82
CA GLY A 40 0.46 -6.87 -6.72
C GLY A 40 0.98 -6.35 -5.38
N MET A 41 2.24 -5.91 -5.33
CA MET A 41 2.85 -5.31 -4.15
C MET A 41 2.17 -4.01 -3.73
N VAL A 42 1.84 -3.12 -4.69
CA VAL A 42 1.06 -1.90 -4.42
C VAL A 42 -0.27 -2.27 -3.77
N GLY A 43 -0.96 -3.27 -4.29
CA GLY A 43 -2.24 -3.74 -3.75
C GLY A 43 -2.12 -4.25 -2.31
N ILE A 44 -1.11 -5.07 -2.02
CA ILE A 44 -0.86 -5.60 -0.66
C ILE A 44 -0.56 -4.46 0.32
N ILE A 45 0.35 -3.55 -0.03
CA ILE A 45 0.71 -2.41 0.82
C ILE A 45 -0.49 -1.48 1.02
N PHE A 46 -1.27 -1.23 -0.04
CA PHE A 46 -2.49 -0.44 0.03
C PHE A 46 -3.50 -1.04 1.03
N LEU A 47 -3.71 -2.36 1.00
CA LEU A 47 -4.62 -3.05 1.93
C LEU A 47 -4.11 -2.99 3.37
N LEU A 48 -2.82 -3.17 3.59
CA LEU A 48 -2.21 -3.04 4.91
C LEU A 48 -2.40 -1.64 5.48
N VAL A 49 -1.97 -0.61 4.73
CA VAL A 49 -2.11 0.79 5.17
C VAL A 49 -3.57 1.16 5.38
N SER A 50 -4.47 0.72 4.50
CA SER A 50 -5.92 0.95 4.65
C SER A 50 -6.46 0.33 5.93
N THR A 51 -6.10 -0.93 6.21
CA THR A 51 -6.54 -1.64 7.42
C THR A 51 -6.10 -0.90 8.68
N PHE A 52 -4.84 -0.47 8.77
CA PHE A 52 -4.36 0.30 9.91
C PHE A 52 -5.02 1.68 10.01
N TYR A 53 -5.15 2.40 8.89
CA TYR A 53 -5.71 3.75 8.86
C TYR A 53 -7.19 3.77 9.29
N PHE A 54 -8.01 2.86 8.76
CA PHE A 54 -9.42 2.79 9.13
C PHE A 54 -9.64 2.09 10.48
N GLY A 55 -8.86 1.05 10.79
CA GLY A 55 -8.92 0.34 12.07
C GLY A 55 -8.62 1.24 13.26
N SER A 56 -7.54 2.02 13.21
CA SER A 56 -7.19 2.99 14.27
C SER A 56 -8.30 4.03 14.48
N GLY A 57 -8.92 4.51 13.41
CA GLY A 57 -10.05 5.44 13.48
C GLY A 57 -11.30 4.85 14.14
N LEU A 58 -11.53 3.54 14.01
CA LEU A 58 -12.62 2.84 14.69
C LEU A 58 -12.31 2.67 16.18
N VAL A 59 -11.11 2.19 16.52
CA VAL A 59 -10.67 2.00 17.91
C VAL A 59 -10.72 3.32 18.68
N TYR A 60 -10.20 4.40 18.10
CA TYR A 60 -10.24 5.73 18.71
C TYR A 60 -11.67 6.21 19.01
N LYS A 61 -12.61 5.97 18.09
CA LYS A 61 -14.02 6.33 18.30
C LYS A 61 -14.67 5.48 19.38
N THR A 62 -14.32 4.21 19.49
CA THR A 62 -14.82 3.31 20.54
C THR A 62 -14.34 3.76 21.91
N ILE A 63 -13.04 4.07 22.05
CA ILE A 63 -12.45 4.53 23.31
C ILE A 63 -13.03 5.88 23.73
N ARG A 64 -13.24 6.82 22.80
CA ARG A 64 -13.81 8.14 23.12
C ARG A 64 -15.30 8.09 23.54
N LYS A 65 -16.02 7.04 23.17
CA LYS A 65 -17.45 6.87 23.50
C LYS A 65 -17.67 6.05 24.78
N ALA A 66 -16.65 5.35 25.28
CA ALA A 66 -16.65 4.66 26.56
C ALA A 66 -16.29 5.63 27.69
#